data_AF-A0A816ZLR5-F1
#
_entry.id   AF-A0A816ZLR5-F1
#
_cell.length_a   1.000
_cell.length_b   1.000
_cell.length_c   1.000
_cell.angle_alpha   90.00
_cell.angle_beta   90.00
_cell.angle_gamma   90.00
#
_symmetry.space_group_name_H-M   'P 1'
#
loop_
_entity.id
_entity.type
_entity.pdbx_description
1 polymer ?
#
loop_
_entity_poly.entity_id
_entity_poly.type
_entity_poly.pdbx_seq_one_letter_code
_entity_poly.pdbx_strand_id
1 'polypeptide(L)'
;MTNLASVDSIAYDNDDHLEIFSIIWLDTNVHQNKNQHTKQKLRSIINHVKIFQDREECKQYIEQRSKDDRIVLIVNSHLGQQLVSSIHKLPQVLAIYVSSTNKKNDEPWTHQFFKVRAIVTGSEELVSRIEADHKNQMNMREPQLIKMFTTSDDAGKSTTRINGQFVFFQSLIDCLIRLKPNDGDRNELLSCLKNEYKDNYPELTKLHEFEKDYTSGKVLWWYTRDSFFYRTLNAALRKQNIHMIFLYRSFLFDLRSQLEKNHCKELVRVYRSQLMSIDEVNSLKQNIGHVVSTISFLSTSKKKKIVNCYTGDRAQKIDLERVLFKIDADPKVVSMKLFADISSGSQFPNAYEVLFMPGSIFRLNDDEHDLKGVLDDMKKQNGIGETSLWTLGKLSWAMGKLKLAEHYYNRLLQETSPDDPSLRSLYADLSKLASQQSDFEKSIRWHEKLLEIKEQAPESNSNKKGETVRTICMLYQR
;
A
#
# COMPACT_ATOMS: atom_id res chain seq x y z
N MET A 1 17.86 36.40 -4.04
CA MET A 1 16.80 36.13 -3.04
C MET A 1 15.47 36.16 -3.77
N THR A 2 15.01 35.00 -4.22
CA THR A 2 13.76 34.85 -4.97
C THR A 2 12.98 33.73 -4.31
N ASN A 3 11.79 34.10 -3.82
CA ASN A 3 10.79 33.23 -3.21
C ASN A 3 10.50 32.05 -4.16
N LEU A 4 11.12 30.90 -3.88
CA LEU A 4 10.61 29.61 -4.35
C LEU A 4 9.31 29.40 -3.58
N ALA A 5 8.20 29.45 -4.32
CA ALA A 5 6.87 29.11 -3.85
C ALA A 5 6.95 27.84 -2.98
N SER A 6 6.30 27.91 -1.82
CA SER A 6 6.07 26.77 -0.93
C SER A 6 5.72 25.55 -1.77
N VAL A 7 6.57 24.53 -1.67
CA VAL A 7 6.28 23.20 -2.20
C VAL A 7 4.94 22.80 -1.60
N ASP A 8 3.90 22.71 -2.43
CA ASP A 8 2.71 21.98 -2.06
C ASP A 8 3.19 20.58 -1.68
N SER A 9 3.31 20.33 -0.38
CA SER A 9 3.41 18.98 0.17
C SER A 9 2.31 18.20 -0.54
N ILE A 10 2.62 17.02 -1.10
CA ILE A 10 1.60 16.13 -1.64
C ILE A 10 0.47 16.14 -0.62
N ALA A 11 -0.64 16.78 -0.96
CA ALA A 11 -1.76 16.90 -0.06
C ALA A 11 -2.23 15.47 0.12
N TYR A 12 -1.78 14.85 1.20
CA TYR A 12 -2.40 13.65 1.70
C TYR A 12 -3.85 14.07 1.89
N ASP A 13 -4.76 13.42 1.18
CA ASP A 13 -6.17 13.64 1.44
C ASP A 13 -6.36 13.46 2.94
N ASN A 14 -6.92 14.47 3.63
CA ASN A 14 -6.94 14.56 5.10
C ASN A 14 -7.65 13.35 5.78
N ASP A 15 -8.24 12.46 4.99
CA ASP A 15 -9.00 11.29 5.43
C ASP A 15 -8.34 9.95 5.04
N ASP A 16 -7.11 9.96 4.50
CA ASP A 16 -6.39 8.77 4.04
C ASP A 16 -5.34 8.31 5.07
N HIS A 17 -5.80 7.63 6.12
CA HIS A 17 -4.94 7.00 7.13
C HIS A 17 -3.93 6.01 6.53
N LEU A 18 -2.78 5.86 7.19
CA LEU A 18 -1.67 5.01 6.73
C LEU A 18 -1.89 3.51 6.95
N GLU A 19 -2.94 3.10 7.66
CA GLU A 19 -3.30 1.70 7.89
C GLU A 19 -4.43 1.21 6.95
N ILE A 20 -4.74 -0.08 7.01
CA ILE A 20 -5.86 -0.71 6.27
C ILE A 20 -7.10 -0.83 7.15
N PHE A 21 -6.89 -1.01 8.45
CA PHE A 21 -7.97 -1.19 9.40
C PHE A 21 -8.40 0.16 9.96
N SER A 22 -9.71 0.33 10.07
CA SER A 22 -10.32 1.48 10.72
C SER A 22 -11.45 1.03 11.63
N ILE A 23 -11.62 1.76 12.73
CA ILE A 23 -12.77 1.61 13.61
C ILE A 23 -13.70 2.79 13.33
N ILE A 24 -14.94 2.48 12.97
CA ILE A 24 -16.01 3.46 12.84
C ILE A 24 -16.98 3.23 13.98
N TRP A 25 -17.24 4.27 14.76
CA TRP A 25 -18.12 4.19 15.92
C TRP A 25 -19.29 5.15 15.75
N LEU A 26 -20.49 4.61 15.56
CA LEU A 26 -21.74 5.37 15.59
C LEU A 26 -22.30 5.37 17.00
N ASP A 27 -22.22 6.53 17.66
CA ASP A 27 -22.76 6.76 18.99
C ASP A 27 -23.36 8.15 19.06
N THR A 28 -24.64 8.25 19.44
CA THR A 28 -25.33 9.54 19.62
C THR A 28 -24.89 10.28 20.88
N ASN A 29 -24.16 9.63 21.81
CA ASN A 29 -23.85 10.19 23.14
C ASN A 29 -22.37 10.62 23.30
N VAL A 30 -21.76 11.20 22.26
CA VAL A 30 -20.32 11.56 22.22
C VAL A 30 -19.90 12.60 23.28
N HIS A 31 -20.83 13.37 23.82
CA HIS A 31 -20.53 14.47 24.76
C HIS A 31 -20.19 14.03 26.20
N GLN A 32 -20.19 12.73 26.50
CA GLN A 32 -19.71 12.25 27.80
C GLN A 32 -18.24 11.86 27.69
N ASN A 33 -17.37 12.55 28.46
CA ASN A 33 -15.96 12.17 28.72
C ASN A 33 -15.75 10.67 29.03
N LYS A 34 -16.82 9.93 29.38
CA LYS A 34 -16.85 8.47 29.55
C LYS A 34 -16.25 7.68 28.38
N ASN A 35 -16.39 8.14 27.13
CA ASN A 35 -15.95 7.37 25.96
C ASN A 35 -14.49 7.63 25.56
N GLN A 36 -13.82 8.63 26.13
CA GLN A 36 -12.45 9.00 25.74
C GLN A 36 -11.44 7.91 26.09
N HIS A 37 -11.58 7.29 27.26
CA HIS A 37 -10.73 6.16 27.67
C HIS A 37 -10.91 4.94 26.76
N THR A 38 -12.16 4.60 26.42
CA THR A 38 -12.46 3.53 25.46
C THR A 38 -11.87 3.84 24.08
N LYS A 39 -11.99 5.08 23.61
CA LYS A 39 -11.40 5.52 22.34
C LYS A 39 -9.88 5.33 22.33
N GLN A 40 -9.19 5.70 23.42
CA GLN A 40 -7.74 5.52 23.53
C GLN A 40 -7.34 4.03 23.51
N LYS A 41 -8.07 3.17 24.23
CA LYS A 41 -7.85 1.71 24.19
C LYS A 41 -8.11 1.12 22.80
N LEU A 42 -9.12 1.60 22.08
CA LEU A 42 -9.38 1.18 20.70
C LEU A 42 -8.27 1.65 19.75
N ARG A 43 -7.79 2.90 19.92
CA ARG A 43 -6.66 3.44 19.15
C ARG A 43 -5.38 2.63 19.30
N SER A 44 -5.11 2.09 20.50
CA SER A 44 -3.93 1.23 20.70
C SER A 44 -4.03 -0.12 19.98
N ILE A 45 -5.24 -0.53 19.58
CA ILE A 45 -5.47 -1.74 18.78
C ILE A 45 -5.40 -1.37 17.30
N ILE A 46 -6.31 -0.49 16.83
CA ILE A 46 -6.39 0.05 15.47
C ILE A 46 -6.29 1.56 15.55
N ASN A 47 -5.29 2.15 14.91
CA ASN A 47 -4.96 3.56 15.10
C ASN A 47 -6.09 4.52 14.69
N HIS A 48 -6.72 4.24 13.54
CA HIS A 48 -7.75 5.09 12.97
C HIS A 48 -9.11 4.80 13.58
N VAL A 49 -9.58 5.69 14.45
CA VAL A 49 -10.89 5.62 15.10
C VAL A 49 -11.70 6.88 14.79
N LYS A 50 -12.77 6.74 14.00
CA LYS A 50 -13.68 7.83 13.63
C LYS A 50 -15.03 7.63 14.30
N ILE A 51 -15.55 8.68 14.93
CA ILE A 51 -16.82 8.66 15.66
C ILE A 51 -17.83 9.51 14.89
N PHE A 52 -19.01 8.97 14.68
CA PHE A 52 -20.14 9.65 14.04
C PHE A 52 -21.30 9.74 15.01
N GLN A 53 -22.05 10.85 14.93
CA GLN A 53 -23.30 11.05 15.63
C GLN A 53 -24.49 10.83 14.69
N ASP A 54 -24.36 11.27 13.45
CA ASP A 54 -25.36 11.10 12.41
C ASP A 54 -25.19 9.78 11.66
N ARG A 55 -26.32 9.13 11.40
CA ARG A 55 -26.36 7.84 10.72
C ARG A 55 -26.06 7.97 9.23
N GLU A 56 -26.61 8.99 8.56
CA GLU A 56 -26.44 9.17 7.13
C GLU A 56 -25.01 9.60 6.81
N GLU A 57 -24.40 10.47 7.61
CA GLU A 57 -22.98 10.80 7.51
C GLU A 57 -22.09 9.56 7.68
N CYS A 58 -22.37 8.73 8.70
CA CYS A 58 -21.64 7.48 8.93
C CYS A 58 -21.78 6.52 7.73
N LYS A 59 -22.99 6.40 7.19
CA LYS A 59 -23.27 5.55 6.02
C LYS A 59 -22.54 6.04 4.78
N GLN A 60 -22.67 7.33 4.44
CA GLN A 60 -21.99 7.95 3.30
C GLN A 60 -20.48 7.78 3.41
N TYR A 61 -19.92 7.97 4.61
CA TYR A 61 -18.51 7.75 4.85
C TYR A 61 -18.08 6.31 4.53
N ILE A 62 -18.83 5.30 5.02
CA ILE A 62 -18.53 3.88 4.75
C ILE A 62 -18.66 3.54 3.26
N GLU A 63 -19.67 4.08 2.58
CA GLU A 63 -19.94 3.82 1.16
C GLU A 63 -18.90 4.44 0.23
N GLN A 64 -18.31 5.58 0.61
CA GLN A 64 -17.25 6.25 -0.15
C GLN A 64 -15.86 5.61 0.00
N ARG A 65 -15.67 4.71 0.98
CA ARG A 65 -14.38 4.03 1.21
C ARG A 65 -14.06 2.99 0.14
N SER A 66 -12.77 2.72 -0.01
CA SER A 66 -12.31 1.68 -0.92
C SER A 66 -12.80 0.30 -0.47
N LYS A 67 -13.08 -0.59 -1.43
CA LYS A 67 -13.37 -2.01 -1.14
C LYS A 67 -12.20 -2.74 -0.46
N ASP A 68 -10.99 -2.18 -0.58
CA ASP A 68 -9.78 -2.69 0.06
C ASP A 68 -9.62 -2.25 1.52
N ASP A 69 -10.40 -1.27 1.98
CA ASP A 69 -10.38 -0.87 3.38
C ASP A 69 -11.04 -1.95 4.26
N ARG A 70 -10.67 -2.01 5.53
CA ARG A 70 -11.21 -2.97 6.50
C ARG A 70 -11.79 -2.24 7.69
N ILE A 71 -13.10 -2.07 7.66
CA ILE A 71 -13.88 -1.33 8.65
C ILE A 71 -14.39 -2.28 9.73
N VAL A 72 -14.05 -1.98 10.98
CA VAL A 72 -14.70 -2.52 12.17
C VAL A 72 -15.71 -1.50 12.65
N LEU A 73 -16.99 -1.84 12.55
CA LEU A 73 -18.08 -0.95 12.92
C LEU A 73 -18.55 -1.23 14.35
N ILE A 74 -18.70 -0.18 15.15
CA ILE A 74 -19.32 -0.20 16.47
C ILE A 74 -20.59 0.64 16.36
N VAL A 75 -21.75 0.05 16.66
CA VAL A 75 -23.05 0.74 16.57
C VAL A 75 -23.82 0.58 17.87
N ASN A 76 -24.53 1.63 18.27
CA ASN A 76 -25.56 1.50 19.30
C ASN A 76 -26.78 0.74 18.75
N SER A 77 -27.31 -0.20 19.53
CA SER A 77 -28.56 -0.95 19.28
C SER A 77 -29.66 -0.17 18.55
N HIS A 78 -30.02 1.02 19.06
CA HIS A 78 -31.12 1.82 18.52
C HIS A 78 -30.91 2.32 17.08
N LEU A 79 -29.66 2.61 16.71
CA LEU A 79 -29.30 3.10 15.37
C LEU A 79 -28.81 1.97 14.45
N GLY A 80 -28.37 0.87 15.07
CA GLY A 80 -27.68 -0.23 14.43
C GLY A 80 -28.56 -0.98 13.43
N GLN A 81 -29.82 -1.27 13.77
CA GLN A 81 -30.66 -2.14 12.93
C GLN A 81 -30.82 -1.58 11.50
N GLN A 82 -31.16 -0.29 11.37
CA GLN A 82 -31.34 0.34 10.06
C GLN A 82 -30.02 0.50 9.32
N LEU A 83 -28.96 0.97 9.99
CA LEU A 83 -27.65 1.14 9.34
C LEU A 83 -27.10 -0.21 8.86
N VAL A 84 -27.02 -1.21 9.73
CA VAL A 84 -26.48 -2.55 9.44
C VAL A 84 -27.22 -3.20 8.28
N SER A 85 -28.55 -3.05 8.22
CA SER A 85 -29.34 -3.57 7.10
C SER A 85 -28.90 -3.01 5.74
N SER A 86 -28.44 -1.76 5.68
CA SER A 86 -27.98 -1.12 4.44
C SER A 86 -26.53 -1.45 4.06
N ILE A 87 -25.64 -1.62 5.03
CA ILE A 87 -24.18 -1.72 4.78
C ILE A 87 -23.59 -3.13 4.95
N HIS A 88 -24.32 -4.09 5.51
CA HIS A 88 -23.75 -5.41 5.83
C HIS A 88 -23.18 -6.15 4.60
N LYS A 89 -23.67 -5.85 3.38
CA LYS A 89 -23.17 -6.45 2.13
C LYS A 89 -21.87 -5.82 1.64
N LEU A 90 -21.50 -4.63 2.12
CA LEU A 90 -20.31 -3.92 1.64
C LEU A 90 -19.03 -4.67 2.00
N PRO A 91 -18.14 -4.99 1.04
CA PRO A 91 -16.94 -5.81 1.30
C PRO A 91 -15.96 -5.13 2.27
N GLN A 92 -15.92 -3.80 2.30
CA GLN A 92 -15.08 -3.05 3.22
C GLN A 92 -15.51 -3.18 4.69
N VAL A 93 -16.78 -3.50 4.96
CA VAL A 93 -17.25 -3.77 6.33
C VAL A 93 -16.85 -5.19 6.70
N LEU A 94 -15.95 -5.32 7.67
CA LEU A 94 -15.37 -6.59 8.09
C LEU A 94 -16.10 -7.23 9.27
N ALA A 95 -16.42 -6.42 10.27
CA ALA A 95 -17.04 -6.85 11.51
C ALA A 95 -17.89 -5.73 12.09
N ILE A 96 -18.97 -6.12 12.76
CA ILE A 96 -19.93 -5.22 13.40
C ILE A 96 -20.09 -5.65 14.86
N TYR A 97 -19.97 -4.69 15.76
CA TYR A 97 -20.16 -4.84 17.19
C TYR A 97 -21.33 -3.96 17.62
N VAL A 98 -22.33 -4.57 18.26
CA VAL A 98 -23.53 -3.88 18.69
C VAL A 98 -23.43 -3.58 20.18
N SER A 99 -23.32 -2.30 20.52
CA SER A 99 -23.40 -1.84 21.91
C SER A 99 -24.87 -1.75 22.32
N SER A 100 -25.28 -2.57 23.27
CA SER A 100 -26.66 -2.66 23.73
C SER A 100 -26.73 -2.57 25.25
N THR A 101 -27.80 -1.95 25.76
CA THR A 101 -28.15 -1.98 27.19
C THR A 101 -28.94 -3.24 27.56
N ASN A 102 -29.55 -3.93 26.59
CA ASN A 102 -30.32 -5.16 26.80
C ASN A 102 -30.11 -6.16 25.64
N LYS A 103 -29.21 -7.12 25.84
CA LYS A 103 -28.85 -8.13 24.83
C LYS A 103 -30.06 -8.86 24.23
N LYS A 104 -31.09 -9.14 25.04
CA LYS A 104 -32.28 -9.91 24.61
C LYS A 104 -33.12 -9.21 23.54
N ASN A 105 -33.11 -7.87 23.51
CA ASN A 105 -33.90 -7.11 22.54
C ASN A 105 -33.23 -7.06 21.16
N ASP A 106 -31.90 -7.15 21.12
CA ASP A 106 -31.12 -7.01 19.88
C ASP A 106 -30.73 -8.34 19.24
N GLU A 107 -30.79 -9.45 20.00
CA GLU A 107 -30.56 -10.80 19.48
C GLU A 107 -31.37 -11.10 18.19
N PRO A 108 -32.69 -10.83 18.12
CA PRO A 108 -33.48 -11.23 16.95
C PRO A 108 -33.03 -10.63 15.62
N TRP A 109 -32.64 -9.34 15.60
CA TRP A 109 -32.22 -8.69 14.37
C TRP A 109 -30.73 -8.89 14.07
N THR A 110 -29.88 -8.92 15.10
CA THR A 110 -28.44 -9.14 14.91
C THR A 110 -28.13 -10.51 14.33
N HIS A 111 -28.96 -11.52 14.65
CA HIS A 111 -28.85 -12.87 14.09
C HIS A 111 -29.11 -12.96 12.59
N GLN A 112 -29.67 -11.91 11.98
CA GLN A 112 -29.89 -11.86 10.53
C GLN A 112 -28.61 -11.46 9.77
N PHE A 113 -27.58 -10.94 10.46
CA PHE A 113 -26.40 -10.36 9.82
C PHE A 113 -25.11 -11.04 10.27
N PHE A 114 -24.49 -11.83 9.38
CA PHE A 114 -23.27 -12.61 9.71
C PHE A 114 -22.09 -11.76 10.19
N LYS A 115 -21.98 -10.51 9.72
CA LYS A 115 -20.90 -9.60 10.09
C LYS A 115 -21.02 -9.10 11.52
N VAL A 116 -22.19 -9.25 12.16
CA VAL A 116 -22.36 -8.94 13.58
C VAL A 116 -21.69 -10.01 14.42
N ARG A 117 -20.60 -9.65 15.08
CA ARG A 117 -19.74 -10.57 15.85
C ARG A 117 -20.18 -10.71 17.29
N ALA A 118 -20.64 -9.62 17.89
CA ALA A 118 -21.01 -9.62 19.29
C ALA A 118 -22.00 -8.51 19.61
N ILE A 119 -22.86 -8.81 20.57
CA ILE A 119 -23.62 -7.81 21.32
C ILE A 119 -22.89 -7.60 22.64
N VAL A 120 -22.43 -6.38 22.87
CA VAL A 120 -21.61 -5.99 24.02
C VAL A 120 -22.39 -5.02 24.91
N THR A 121 -22.25 -5.19 26.22
CA THR A 121 -22.92 -4.34 27.22
C THR A 121 -21.96 -3.38 27.91
N GLY A 122 -20.64 -3.64 27.83
CA GLY A 122 -19.61 -2.83 28.48
C GLY A 122 -18.44 -2.52 27.55
N SER A 123 -17.78 -1.38 27.79
CA SER A 123 -16.62 -0.92 27.02
C SER A 123 -15.41 -1.86 27.13
N GLU A 124 -15.15 -2.44 28.31
CA GLU A 124 -14.05 -3.39 28.49
C GLU A 124 -14.29 -4.71 27.71
N GLU A 125 -15.53 -5.21 27.70
CA GLU A 125 -15.90 -6.38 26.89
C GLU A 125 -15.71 -6.08 25.39
N LEU A 126 -16.12 -4.89 24.94
CA LEU A 126 -15.95 -4.45 23.55
C LEU A 126 -14.47 -4.40 23.14
N VAL A 127 -13.64 -3.74 23.93
CA VAL A 127 -12.20 -3.61 23.65
C VAL A 127 -11.54 -4.99 23.61
N SER A 128 -11.79 -5.84 24.63
CA SER A 128 -11.20 -7.17 24.70
C SER A 128 -11.60 -8.07 23.53
N ARG A 129 -12.88 -8.02 23.11
CA ARG A 129 -13.34 -8.79 21.93
C ARG A 129 -12.71 -8.29 20.64
N ILE A 130 -12.66 -6.98 20.42
CA ILE A 130 -12.01 -6.40 19.24
C ILE A 130 -10.52 -6.77 19.22
N GLU A 131 -9.83 -6.66 20.36
CA GLU A 131 -8.42 -7.02 20.48
C GLU A 131 -8.17 -8.49 20.17
N ALA A 132 -8.98 -9.39 20.72
CA ALA A 132 -8.87 -10.83 20.47
C ALA A 132 -9.14 -11.17 19.00
N ASP A 133 -10.18 -10.59 18.40
CA ASP A 133 -10.49 -10.79 16.98
C ASP A 133 -9.36 -10.26 16.09
N HIS A 134 -8.83 -9.07 16.40
CA HIS A 134 -7.75 -8.44 15.67
C HIS A 134 -6.47 -9.29 15.72
N LYS A 135 -6.01 -9.67 16.93
CA LYS A 135 -4.80 -10.49 17.11
C LYS A 135 -4.90 -11.86 16.44
N ASN A 136 -6.05 -12.53 16.54
CA ASN A 136 -6.22 -13.87 15.98
C ASN A 136 -6.31 -13.89 14.44
N GLN A 137 -6.54 -12.74 13.78
CA GLN A 137 -6.96 -12.71 12.37
C GLN A 137 -6.15 -11.73 11.49
N MET A 138 -5.15 -11.05 12.08
CA MET A 138 -4.23 -10.13 11.41
C MET A 138 -3.81 -10.56 10.01
N ASN A 139 -3.37 -11.81 9.85
CA ASN A 139 -2.81 -12.30 8.59
C ASN A 139 -3.89 -12.83 7.61
N MET A 140 -5.09 -13.16 8.08
CA MET A 140 -6.12 -13.84 7.27
C MET A 140 -7.16 -12.89 6.68
N ARG A 141 -7.38 -11.75 7.35
CA ARG A 141 -8.37 -10.73 6.97
C ARG A 141 -7.76 -9.55 6.20
N GLU A 142 -6.47 -9.65 5.87
CA GLU A 142 -5.82 -8.72 4.95
C GLU A 142 -6.54 -8.74 3.59
N PRO A 143 -6.62 -7.60 2.89
CA PRO A 143 -7.21 -7.52 1.55
C PRO A 143 -6.50 -8.39 0.53
N GLN A 144 -7.09 -8.51 -0.66
CA GLN A 144 -6.58 -9.35 -1.75
C GLN A 144 -5.07 -9.11 -2.00
N LEU A 145 -4.25 -10.07 -1.59
CA LEU A 145 -2.78 -9.96 -1.72
C LEU A 145 -2.30 -10.29 -3.13
N ILE A 146 -3.08 -11.11 -3.83
CA ILE A 146 -2.78 -11.67 -5.15
C ILE A 146 -3.55 -10.87 -6.18
N LYS A 147 -2.84 -10.13 -7.03
CA LYS A 147 -3.43 -9.54 -8.24
C LYS A 147 -3.30 -10.53 -9.39
N MET A 148 -4.43 -10.72 -10.07
CA MET A 148 -4.51 -11.49 -11.30
C MET A 148 -4.11 -10.58 -12.45
N PHE A 149 -3.15 -11.01 -13.26
CA PHE A 149 -2.73 -10.27 -14.45
C PHE A 149 -3.24 -11.00 -15.67
N THR A 150 -4.54 -10.83 -15.95
CA THR A 150 -5.15 -11.40 -17.15
C THR A 150 -4.61 -10.69 -18.38
N THR A 151 -4.31 -11.48 -19.41
CA THR A 151 -4.03 -11.02 -20.77
C THR A 151 -5.36 -10.74 -21.46
N SER A 152 -6.04 -9.67 -21.08
CA SER A 152 -7.22 -9.20 -21.82
C SER A 152 -6.76 -8.23 -22.90
N ASP A 153 -7.25 -8.45 -24.12
CA ASP A 153 -6.88 -7.78 -25.38
C ASP A 153 -7.08 -6.25 -25.44
N ASP A 154 -7.47 -5.59 -24.35
CA ASP A 154 -7.90 -4.17 -24.37
C ASP A 154 -7.26 -3.25 -23.31
N ALA A 155 -6.14 -3.65 -22.69
CA ALA A 155 -5.46 -2.83 -21.68
C ALA A 155 -4.13 -2.25 -22.18
N GLY A 156 -4.23 -1.20 -23.00
CA GLY A 156 -3.24 -0.12 -23.13
C GLY A 156 -1.80 -0.52 -23.54
N LYS A 157 -1.52 -0.54 -24.85
CA LYS A 157 -0.19 -0.39 -25.47
C LYS A 157 1.01 -1.00 -24.70
N SER A 158 0.91 -2.25 -24.26
CA SER A 158 2.09 -3.03 -23.87
C SER A 158 2.58 -3.80 -25.11
N THR A 159 3.85 -3.61 -25.49
CA THR A 159 4.49 -4.37 -26.57
C THR A 159 4.82 -5.82 -26.16
N THR A 160 4.54 -6.18 -24.91
CA THR A 160 4.68 -7.54 -24.38
C THR A 160 3.28 -8.08 -24.06
N ARG A 161 3.06 -9.39 -24.21
CA ARG A 161 1.78 -10.08 -23.95
C ARG A 161 1.35 -10.04 -22.46
N ILE A 162 1.84 -9.08 -21.67
CA ILE A 162 1.67 -8.95 -20.22
C ILE A 162 0.97 -7.62 -19.93
N ASN A 163 0.05 -7.61 -18.95
CA ASN A 163 -0.64 -6.41 -18.47
C ASN A 163 0.36 -5.30 -18.06
N GLY A 164 0.22 -4.10 -18.63
CA GLY A 164 1.14 -2.98 -18.36
C GLY A 164 1.24 -2.60 -16.87
N GLN A 165 0.15 -2.68 -16.11
CA GLN A 165 0.16 -2.37 -14.66
C GLN A 165 1.08 -3.28 -13.85
N PHE A 166 1.21 -4.54 -14.26
CA PHE A 166 2.12 -5.49 -13.64
C PHE A 166 3.58 -5.08 -13.85
N VAL A 167 3.95 -4.84 -15.11
CA VAL A 167 5.31 -4.46 -15.50
C VAL A 167 5.70 -3.18 -14.77
N PHE A 168 4.80 -2.18 -14.73
CA PHE A 168 5.05 -0.95 -13.99
C PHE A 168 5.26 -1.16 -12.49
N PHE A 169 4.45 -2.00 -11.82
CA PHE A 169 4.65 -2.26 -10.39
C PHE A 169 6.00 -2.91 -10.12
N GLN A 170 6.42 -3.83 -11.00
CA GLN A 170 7.71 -4.50 -10.90
C GLN A 170 8.87 -3.52 -11.11
N SER A 171 8.79 -2.70 -12.15
CA SER A 171 9.75 -1.62 -12.43
C SER A 171 9.80 -0.58 -11.30
N LEU A 172 8.67 -0.27 -10.67
CA LEU A 172 8.60 0.66 -9.55
C LEU A 172 9.37 0.12 -8.34
N ILE A 173 9.04 -1.09 -7.87
CA ILE A 173 9.72 -1.68 -6.71
C ILE A 173 11.21 -1.84 -6.96
N ASP A 174 11.57 -2.29 -8.16
CA ASP A 174 12.95 -2.45 -8.59
C ASP A 174 13.71 -1.11 -8.65
N CYS A 175 13.06 -0.06 -9.16
CA CYS A 175 13.59 1.30 -9.18
C CYS A 175 13.79 1.86 -7.76
N LEU A 176 12.83 1.68 -6.87
CA LEU A 176 12.88 2.19 -5.50
C LEU A 176 13.99 1.54 -4.68
N ILE A 177 14.15 0.21 -4.78
CA ILE A 177 15.18 -0.52 -4.03
C ILE A 177 16.60 -0.14 -4.46
N ARG A 178 16.80 0.27 -5.73
CA ARG A 178 18.11 0.71 -6.25
C ARG A 178 18.38 2.20 -6.07
N LEU A 179 17.42 2.95 -5.55
CA LEU A 179 17.56 4.37 -5.34
C LEU A 179 18.32 4.63 -4.04
N LYS A 180 19.30 5.54 -4.07
CA LYS A 180 20.11 5.83 -2.89
C LYS A 180 19.24 6.29 -1.70
N PRO A 181 19.55 5.80 -0.49
CA PRO A 181 18.96 6.34 0.71
C PRO A 181 19.46 7.76 0.94
N ASN A 182 18.60 8.60 1.52
CA ASN A 182 18.91 9.96 1.94
C ASN A 182 18.26 10.18 3.31
N ASP A 183 18.97 10.81 4.24
CA ASP A 183 18.49 11.07 5.60
C ASP A 183 17.28 12.02 5.61
N GLY A 184 17.18 12.93 4.64
CA GLY A 184 16.01 13.80 4.48
C GLY A 184 14.70 13.00 4.32
N ASP A 185 14.73 11.95 3.50
CA ASP A 185 13.58 11.06 3.29
C ASP A 185 13.23 10.24 4.53
N ARG A 186 14.25 9.79 5.28
CA ARG A 186 14.03 9.08 6.54
C ARG A 186 13.33 9.99 7.55
N ASN A 187 13.73 11.25 7.65
CA ASN A 187 13.12 12.23 8.54
C ASN A 187 11.68 12.58 8.11
N GLU A 188 11.42 12.65 6.81
CA GLU A 188 10.08 12.80 6.26
C GLU A 188 9.17 11.61 6.65
N LEU A 189 9.64 10.37 6.48
CA LEU A 189 8.91 9.17 6.91
C LEU A 189 8.54 9.24 8.40
N LEU A 190 9.53 9.54 9.25
CA LEU A 190 9.33 9.63 10.69
C LEU A 190 8.33 10.73 11.05
N SER A 191 8.33 11.84 10.33
CA SER A 191 7.38 12.94 10.54
C SER A 191 5.95 12.53 10.16
N CYS A 192 5.78 11.85 9.01
CA CYS A 192 4.49 11.28 8.61
C CYS A 192 3.95 10.30 9.66
N LEU A 193 4.80 9.39 10.16
CA LEU A 193 4.42 8.41 11.18
C LEU A 193 4.10 9.09 12.53
N LYS A 194 4.89 10.08 12.97
CA LYS A 194 4.61 10.85 14.19
C LYS A 194 3.24 11.54 14.11
N ASN A 195 2.89 12.09 12.94
CA ASN A 195 1.58 12.71 12.74
C ASN A 195 0.43 11.69 12.73
N GLU A 196 0.60 10.54 12.07
CA GLU A 196 -0.38 9.45 12.03
C GLU A 196 -0.69 8.90 13.44
N TYR A 197 0.35 8.68 14.26
CA TYR A 197 0.24 8.07 15.58
C TYR A 197 0.20 9.09 16.73
N LYS A 198 -0.05 10.39 16.46
CA LYS A 198 0.02 11.48 17.46
C LYS A 198 -0.79 11.24 18.75
N ASP A 199 -1.90 10.50 18.65
CA ASP A 199 -2.79 10.17 19.77
C ASP A 199 -2.57 8.73 20.31
N ASN A 200 -1.52 8.03 19.87
CA ASN A 200 -1.27 6.62 20.15
C ASN A 200 0.10 6.44 20.84
N TYR A 201 0.15 6.70 22.14
CA TYR A 201 1.38 6.66 22.93
C TYR A 201 2.16 5.34 22.82
N PRO A 202 1.54 4.14 22.88
CA PRO A 202 2.27 2.89 22.71
C PRO A 202 3.02 2.78 21.37
N GLU A 203 2.43 3.23 20.26
CA GLU A 203 3.10 3.23 18.95
C GLU A 203 4.16 4.33 18.85
N LEU A 204 3.93 5.51 19.44
CA LEU A 204 4.95 6.56 19.51
C LEU A 204 6.20 6.12 20.30
N THR A 205 6.03 5.34 21.36
CA THR A 205 7.17 4.74 22.09
C THR A 205 7.95 3.78 21.20
N LYS A 206 7.29 2.90 20.46
CA LYS A 206 7.95 2.00 19.49
C LYS A 206 8.63 2.79 18.37
N LEU A 207 8.04 3.90 17.93
CA LEU A 207 8.63 4.78 16.91
C LEU A 207 9.89 5.48 17.43
N HIS A 208 9.90 5.92 18.69
CA HIS A 208 11.10 6.48 19.31
C HIS A 208 12.21 5.45 19.47
N GLU A 209 11.87 4.22 19.87
CA GLU A 209 12.80 3.08 19.90
C GLU A 209 13.35 2.79 18.50
N PHE A 210 12.50 2.80 17.47
CA PHE A 210 12.92 2.62 16.08
C PHE A 210 13.86 3.72 15.60
N GLU A 211 13.57 4.99 15.90
CA GLU A 211 14.39 6.13 15.52
C GLU A 211 15.82 6.01 16.09
N LYS A 212 15.93 5.55 17.34
CA LYS A 212 17.19 5.45 18.08
C LYS A 212 17.99 4.17 17.79
N ASP A 213 17.32 3.02 17.76
CA ASP A 213 17.99 1.70 17.84
C ASP A 213 17.95 0.92 16.52
N TYR A 214 17.38 1.48 15.45
CA TYR A 214 17.30 0.80 14.15
C TYR A 214 18.68 0.56 13.53
N THR A 215 18.87 -0.67 13.04
CA THR A 215 20.00 -1.08 12.20
C THR A 215 19.48 -1.98 11.08
N SER A 216 20.15 -2.00 9.92
CA SER A 216 19.79 -2.86 8.79
C SER A 216 19.80 -4.36 9.13
N GLY A 217 20.54 -4.75 10.17
CA GLY A 217 20.52 -6.10 10.75
C GLY A 217 19.20 -6.48 11.43
N LYS A 218 18.49 -5.51 12.01
CA LYS A 218 17.24 -5.72 12.78
C LYS A 218 15.97 -5.49 11.97
N VAL A 219 16.06 -5.24 10.67
CA VAL A 219 14.89 -4.91 9.84
C VAL A 219 13.82 -6.00 9.83
N LEU A 220 14.20 -7.28 9.82
CA LEU A 220 13.25 -8.40 9.89
C LEU A 220 12.54 -8.46 11.24
N TRP A 221 13.23 -8.09 12.32
CA TRP A 221 12.65 -8.05 13.66
C TRP A 221 11.61 -6.93 13.76
N TRP A 222 11.92 -5.75 13.21
CA TRP A 222 10.96 -4.65 13.12
C TRP A 222 9.78 -4.97 12.21
N TYR A 223 10.02 -5.64 11.09
CA TYR A 223 8.96 -6.05 10.16
C TYR A 223 8.02 -7.09 10.77
N THR A 224 8.52 -8.01 11.58
CA THR A 224 7.70 -9.06 12.21
C THR A 224 7.10 -8.62 13.55
N ARG A 225 7.62 -7.55 14.15
CA ARG A 225 7.08 -7.00 15.39
C ARG A 225 5.72 -6.35 15.18
N ASP A 226 4.81 -6.60 16.12
CA ASP A 226 3.52 -5.91 16.16
C ASP A 226 3.74 -4.41 16.46
N SER A 227 3.87 -3.63 15.38
CA SER A 227 4.21 -2.21 15.38
C SER A 227 3.75 -1.55 14.07
N PHE A 228 3.83 -0.22 14.02
CA PHE A 228 3.58 0.58 12.81
C PHE A 228 4.28 0.06 11.55
N PHE A 229 5.47 -0.55 11.66
CA PHE A 229 6.32 -0.85 10.51
C PHE A 229 5.66 -1.84 9.55
N TYR A 230 5.22 -3.01 10.05
CA TYR A 230 4.48 -3.99 9.25
C TYR A 230 3.20 -3.38 8.65
N ARG A 231 2.44 -2.68 9.50
CA ARG A 231 1.09 -2.19 9.18
C ARG A 231 1.13 -1.16 8.06
N THR A 232 1.94 -0.12 8.22
CA THR A 232 2.00 1.01 7.28
C THR A 232 2.76 0.67 6.00
N LEU A 233 3.83 -0.15 6.06
CA LEU A 233 4.54 -0.59 4.86
C LEU A 233 3.64 -1.46 3.97
N ASN A 234 2.99 -2.48 4.54
CA ASN A 234 2.11 -3.34 3.75
C ASN A 234 0.85 -2.59 3.29
N ALA A 235 0.34 -1.63 4.06
CA ALA A 235 -0.74 -0.74 3.62
C ALA A 235 -0.32 0.13 2.43
N ALA A 236 0.86 0.75 2.47
CA ALA A 236 1.39 1.56 1.38
C ALA A 236 1.54 0.74 0.09
N LEU A 237 2.07 -0.49 0.19
CA LEU A 237 2.18 -1.43 -0.94
C LEU A 237 0.81 -1.78 -1.53
N ARG A 238 -0.18 -2.13 -0.69
CA ARG A 238 -1.53 -2.53 -1.14
C ARG A 238 -2.29 -1.38 -1.79
N LYS A 239 -2.28 -0.20 -1.16
CA LYS A 239 -2.88 1.03 -1.71
C LYS A 239 -2.08 1.61 -2.89
N GLN A 240 -0.88 1.06 -3.17
CA GLN A 240 0.08 1.61 -4.14
C GLN A 240 0.35 3.11 -3.92
N ASN A 241 0.48 3.49 -2.65
CA ASN A 241 0.91 4.82 -2.24
C ASN A 241 2.41 4.93 -2.52
N ILE A 242 2.73 5.32 -3.75
CA ILE A 242 4.10 5.36 -4.27
C ILE A 242 5.00 6.23 -3.39
N HIS A 243 4.49 7.37 -2.90
CA HIS A 243 5.28 8.26 -2.06
C HIS A 243 5.65 7.60 -0.73
N MET A 244 4.69 6.97 -0.05
CA MET A 244 5.00 6.21 1.18
C MET A 244 5.96 5.04 0.91
N ILE A 245 5.81 4.32 -0.21
CA ILE A 245 6.76 3.24 -0.58
C ILE A 245 8.16 3.82 -0.85
N PHE A 246 8.24 5.00 -1.46
CA PHE A 246 9.49 5.73 -1.69
C PHE A 246 10.16 6.15 -0.37
N LEU A 247 9.39 6.61 0.61
CA LEU A 247 9.91 6.91 1.96
C LEU A 247 10.41 5.64 2.67
N TYR A 248 9.78 4.49 2.39
CA TYR A 248 10.21 3.18 2.90
C TYR A 248 11.36 2.52 2.13
N ARG A 249 11.88 3.11 1.06
CA ARG A 249 12.77 2.42 0.09
C ARG A 249 14.07 1.87 0.69
N SER A 250 14.69 2.59 1.63
CA SER A 250 15.90 2.14 2.31
C SER A 250 15.64 0.88 3.14
N PHE A 251 14.49 0.83 3.79
CA PHE A 251 14.06 -0.33 4.56
C PHE A 251 13.66 -1.51 3.65
N LEU A 252 13.07 -1.24 2.48
CA LEU A 252 12.84 -2.27 1.45
C LEU A 252 14.15 -2.86 0.94
N PHE A 253 15.19 -2.03 0.77
CA PHE A 253 16.54 -2.49 0.44
C PHE A 253 17.16 -3.33 1.55
N ASP A 254 17.03 -2.91 2.82
CA ASP A 254 17.51 -3.69 3.96
C ASP A 254 16.79 -5.05 4.08
N LEU A 255 15.45 -5.06 3.93
CA LEU A 255 14.64 -6.30 3.89
C LEU A 255 15.13 -7.22 2.78
N ARG A 256 15.27 -6.70 1.57
CA ARG A 256 15.81 -7.46 0.43
C ARG A 256 17.19 -8.05 0.77
N SER A 257 18.09 -7.23 1.31
CA SER A 257 19.46 -7.65 1.68
C SER A 257 19.46 -8.76 2.73
N GLN A 258 18.55 -8.72 3.71
CA GLN A 258 18.40 -9.80 4.68
C GLN A 258 17.80 -11.08 4.08
N LEU A 259 16.88 -10.95 3.13
CA LEU A 259 16.34 -12.10 2.39
C LEU A 259 17.39 -12.72 1.46
N GLU A 260 18.28 -11.93 0.87
CA GLU A 260 19.43 -12.43 0.08
C GLU A 260 20.38 -13.27 0.95
N LYS A 261 20.71 -12.79 2.16
CA LYS A 261 21.57 -13.52 3.10
C LYS A 261 20.95 -14.83 3.57
N ASN A 262 19.65 -14.85 3.79
CA ASN A 262 18.91 -16.01 4.31
C ASN A 262 18.19 -16.82 3.21
N HIS A 263 18.55 -16.60 1.93
CA HIS A 263 17.82 -17.17 0.81
C HIS A 263 17.73 -18.69 0.88
N CYS A 264 16.54 -19.23 0.64
CA CYS A 264 16.33 -20.67 0.58
C CYS A 264 17.15 -21.28 -0.57
N LYS A 265 17.91 -22.35 -0.30
CA LYS A 265 18.76 -23.02 -1.30
C LYS A 265 18.08 -24.22 -1.97
N GLU A 266 17.02 -24.72 -1.35
CA GLU A 266 16.28 -25.90 -1.77
C GLU A 266 14.81 -25.55 -1.96
N LEU A 267 14.08 -26.43 -2.65
CA LEU A 267 12.63 -26.31 -2.80
C LEU A 267 11.96 -26.32 -1.42
N VAL A 268 11.12 -25.33 -1.15
CA VAL A 268 10.38 -25.22 0.10
C VAL A 268 8.89 -25.22 -0.17
N ARG A 269 8.17 -26.08 0.55
CA ARG A 269 6.70 -26.08 0.60
C ARG A 269 6.22 -25.26 1.78
N VAL A 270 5.37 -24.27 1.49
CA VAL A 270 4.79 -23.37 2.49
C VAL A 270 3.29 -23.23 2.35
N TYR A 271 2.68 -22.73 3.41
CA TYR A 271 1.24 -22.62 3.53
C TYR A 271 0.84 -21.21 3.98
N ARG A 272 -0.23 -20.69 3.39
CA ARG A 272 -0.88 -19.47 3.86
C ARG A 272 -2.39 -19.66 3.81
N SER A 273 -3.05 -19.34 4.91
CA SER A 273 -4.52 -19.32 4.97
C SER A 273 -5.03 -17.89 4.76
N GLN A 274 -6.09 -17.74 3.98
CA GLN A 274 -6.70 -16.44 3.67
C GLN A 274 -8.22 -16.59 3.60
N LEU A 275 -8.94 -15.56 4.06
CA LEU A 275 -10.37 -15.41 3.80
C LEU A 275 -10.56 -14.63 2.50
N MET A 276 -11.33 -15.18 1.58
CA MET A 276 -11.55 -14.61 0.25
C MET A 276 -13.04 -14.60 -0.07
N SER A 277 -13.52 -13.64 -0.84
CA SER A 277 -14.90 -13.66 -1.34
C SER A 277 -15.10 -14.81 -2.34
N ILE A 278 -16.36 -15.23 -2.49
CA ILE A 278 -16.71 -16.23 -3.50
C ILE A 278 -16.27 -15.75 -4.91
N ASP A 279 -16.39 -14.46 -5.21
CA ASP A 279 -15.96 -13.87 -6.48
C ASP A 279 -14.44 -13.95 -6.65
N GLU A 280 -13.66 -13.65 -5.61
CA GLU A 280 -12.20 -13.77 -5.64
C GLU A 280 -11.76 -15.22 -5.85
N VAL A 281 -12.43 -16.17 -5.18
CA VAL A 281 -12.15 -17.60 -5.37
C VAL A 281 -12.52 -18.07 -6.76
N ASN A 282 -13.67 -17.65 -7.28
CA ASN A 282 -14.09 -17.99 -8.64
C ASN A 282 -13.15 -17.38 -9.68
N SER A 283 -12.67 -16.16 -9.46
CA SER A 283 -11.65 -15.53 -10.28
C SER A 283 -10.35 -16.35 -10.29
N LEU A 284 -9.88 -16.83 -9.13
CA LEU A 284 -8.71 -17.72 -9.07
C LEU A 284 -8.94 -19.04 -9.81
N LYS A 285 -10.12 -19.66 -9.65
CA LYS A 285 -10.48 -20.93 -10.32
C LYS A 285 -10.53 -20.78 -11.84
N GLN A 286 -11.03 -19.65 -12.35
CA GLN A 286 -11.09 -19.37 -13.79
C GLN A 286 -9.71 -19.12 -14.42
N ASN A 287 -8.72 -18.74 -13.62
CA ASN A 287 -7.37 -18.41 -14.06
C ASN A 287 -6.34 -19.50 -13.72
N ILE A 288 -6.80 -20.74 -13.50
CA ILE A 288 -5.92 -21.90 -13.42
C ILE A 288 -5.10 -21.99 -14.71
N GLY A 289 -3.80 -22.25 -14.59
CA GLY A 289 -2.82 -22.25 -15.68
C GLY A 289 -2.13 -20.89 -15.89
N HIS A 290 -2.68 -19.80 -15.33
CA HIS A 290 -2.10 -18.46 -15.46
C HIS A 290 -1.17 -18.09 -14.31
N VAL A 291 -0.43 -16.99 -14.52
CA VAL A 291 0.47 -16.40 -13.53
C VAL A 291 -0.24 -15.32 -12.70
N VAL A 292 0.12 -15.26 -11.43
CA VAL A 292 -0.39 -14.32 -10.45
C VAL A 292 0.78 -13.69 -9.71
N SER A 293 0.61 -12.50 -9.17
CA SER A 293 1.67 -11.89 -8.36
C SER A 293 1.14 -11.18 -7.15
N THR A 294 1.98 -11.11 -6.13
CA THR A 294 1.67 -10.43 -4.88
C THR A 294 2.02 -8.95 -4.95
N ILE A 295 1.19 -8.10 -4.34
CA ILE A 295 1.44 -6.65 -4.27
C ILE A 295 2.23 -6.28 -3.02
N SER A 296 1.98 -6.96 -1.91
CA SER A 296 2.72 -6.79 -0.67
C SER A 296 3.69 -7.95 -0.46
N PHE A 297 4.44 -7.89 0.65
CA PHE A 297 5.13 -9.06 1.15
C PHE A 297 4.13 -10.19 1.42
N LEU A 298 4.54 -11.42 1.14
CA LEU A 298 3.73 -12.61 1.40
C LEU A 298 4.37 -13.39 2.55
N SER A 299 3.80 -13.26 3.74
CA SER A 299 4.15 -14.09 4.89
C SER A 299 3.51 -15.46 4.77
N THR A 300 4.31 -16.52 4.87
CA THR A 300 3.84 -17.92 4.80
C THR A 300 4.49 -18.73 5.91
N SER A 301 3.94 -19.91 6.23
CA SER A 301 4.53 -20.82 7.22
C SER A 301 4.87 -22.17 6.61
N LYS A 302 6.00 -22.76 7.04
CA LYS A 302 6.31 -24.16 6.74
C LYS A 302 5.34 -25.13 7.41
N LYS A 303 4.67 -24.71 8.50
CA LYS A 303 3.67 -25.52 9.19
C LYS A 303 2.32 -25.38 8.51
N LYS A 304 1.73 -26.51 8.13
CA LYS A 304 0.34 -26.57 7.68
C LYS A 304 -0.60 -26.30 8.86
N LYS A 305 -0.81 -25.03 9.17
CA LYS A 305 -1.82 -24.58 10.13
C LYS A 305 -3.02 -24.05 9.36
N ILE A 306 -4.13 -24.76 9.47
CA ILE A 306 -5.44 -24.18 9.17
C ILE A 306 -5.83 -23.44 10.44
N VAL A 307 -5.67 -22.12 10.46
CA VAL A 307 -6.13 -21.34 11.60
C VAL A 307 -7.65 -21.38 11.59
N ASN A 308 -8.24 -21.91 12.67
CA ASN A 308 -9.68 -21.85 12.86
C ASN A 308 -10.06 -20.39 13.08
N CYS A 309 -10.48 -19.70 12.02
CA CYS A 309 -11.20 -18.46 12.19
C CYS A 309 -12.50 -18.80 12.92
N TYR A 310 -12.77 -18.17 14.05
CA TYR A 310 -14.13 -18.12 14.56
C TYR A 310 -14.95 -17.30 13.55
N THR A 311 -15.55 -18.00 12.58
CA THR A 311 -16.88 -17.63 12.10
C THR A 311 -17.74 -17.81 13.34
N GLY A 312 -18.53 -16.80 13.75
CA GLY A 312 -19.43 -16.98 14.90
C GLY A 312 -20.21 -18.29 14.78
N ASP A 313 -20.70 -18.82 15.90
CA ASP A 313 -21.30 -20.16 16.10
C ASP A 313 -22.42 -20.62 15.12
N ARG A 314 -22.65 -19.97 13.98
CA ARG A 314 -23.87 -20.10 13.21
C ARG A 314 -23.62 -20.36 11.74
N ALA A 315 -24.18 -21.50 11.31
CA ALA A 315 -24.15 -22.05 9.96
C ALA A 315 -25.07 -21.27 8.99
N GLN A 316 -24.68 -20.05 8.63
CA GLN A 316 -25.22 -19.37 7.45
C GLN A 316 -24.17 -19.33 6.33
N LYS A 317 -24.63 -19.48 5.09
CA LYS A 317 -23.82 -19.43 3.86
C LYS A 317 -23.07 -18.10 3.84
N ILE A 318 -21.76 -18.17 4.00
CA ILE A 318 -20.87 -17.01 4.06
C ILE A 318 -20.53 -16.61 2.62
N ASP A 319 -20.55 -15.32 2.30
CA ASP A 319 -19.99 -14.80 1.04
C ASP A 319 -18.45 -14.83 1.00
N LEU A 320 -17.82 -15.50 1.99
CA LEU A 320 -16.38 -15.66 2.13
C LEU A 320 -16.04 -17.15 2.29
N GLU A 321 -15.05 -17.60 1.54
CA GLU A 321 -14.46 -18.92 1.65
C GLU A 321 -13.10 -18.87 2.36
N ARG A 322 -12.79 -19.95 3.09
CA ARG A 322 -11.45 -20.14 3.66
C ARG A 322 -10.59 -20.85 2.63
N VAL A 323 -9.59 -20.16 2.13
CA VAL A 323 -8.64 -20.69 1.16
C VAL A 323 -7.33 -20.99 1.86
N LEU A 324 -6.82 -22.21 1.67
CA LEU A 324 -5.46 -22.58 2.04
C LEU A 324 -4.61 -22.64 0.78
N PHE A 325 -3.73 -21.65 0.62
CA PHE A 325 -2.69 -21.71 -0.41
C PHE A 325 -1.61 -22.69 0.03
N LYS A 326 -1.33 -23.66 -0.84
CA LYS A 326 -0.15 -24.52 -0.79
C LYS A 326 0.79 -24.03 -1.88
N ILE A 327 1.96 -23.56 -1.49
CA ILE A 327 2.93 -22.91 -2.39
C ILE A 327 4.20 -23.75 -2.37
N ASP A 328 4.58 -24.24 -3.54
CA ASP A 328 5.87 -24.88 -3.77
C ASP A 328 6.81 -23.82 -4.39
N ALA A 329 7.85 -23.46 -3.65
CA ALA A 329 8.79 -22.41 -4.04
C ALA A 329 10.17 -23.02 -4.31
N ASP A 330 10.57 -23.00 -5.58
CA ASP A 330 11.89 -23.47 -6.01
C ASP A 330 12.82 -22.28 -6.30
N PRO A 331 13.92 -22.11 -5.52
CA PRO A 331 14.86 -21.02 -5.74
C PRO A 331 15.63 -21.13 -7.07
N LYS A 332 15.64 -22.30 -7.72
CA LYS A 332 16.37 -22.55 -8.97
C LYS A 332 15.60 -22.12 -10.22
N VAL A 333 14.27 -22.00 -10.15
CA VAL A 333 13.41 -21.73 -11.31
C VAL A 333 13.46 -20.26 -11.72
N VAL A 334 13.52 -19.33 -10.76
CA VAL A 334 13.54 -17.88 -11.05
C VAL A 334 14.51 -17.15 -10.11
N SER A 335 15.55 -16.55 -10.68
CA SER A 335 16.59 -15.82 -9.94
C SER A 335 16.19 -14.40 -9.49
N MET A 336 14.93 -13.98 -9.69
CA MET A 336 14.56 -12.56 -9.73
C MET A 336 13.92 -12.04 -8.43
N LYS A 337 13.15 -12.86 -7.72
CA LYS A 337 12.45 -12.44 -6.50
C LYS A 337 12.79 -13.37 -5.35
N LEU A 338 13.27 -12.75 -4.28
CA LEU A 338 13.83 -13.43 -3.14
C LEU A 338 12.73 -13.86 -2.17
N PHE A 339 12.92 -15.05 -1.65
CA PHE A 339 12.22 -15.54 -0.48
C PHE A 339 13.21 -16.23 0.44
N ALA A 340 12.96 -16.14 1.74
CA ALA A 340 13.85 -16.68 2.75
C ALA A 340 13.05 -17.15 3.97
N ASP A 341 13.61 -18.13 4.67
CA ASP A 341 13.22 -18.42 6.04
C ASP A 341 13.74 -17.29 6.94
N ILE A 342 12.82 -16.56 7.56
CA ILE A 342 13.16 -15.40 8.40
C ILE A 342 13.12 -15.73 9.90
N SER A 343 13.02 -17.00 10.26
CA SER A 343 12.87 -17.42 11.68
C SER A 343 14.02 -16.92 12.55
N SER A 344 15.24 -16.82 12.02
CA SER A 344 16.43 -16.33 12.75
C SER A 344 16.41 -14.82 13.05
N GLY A 345 15.72 -14.03 12.22
CA GLY A 345 15.63 -12.57 12.34
C GLY A 345 14.28 -12.06 12.80
N SER A 346 13.30 -12.95 13.02
CA SER A 346 11.92 -12.61 13.38
C SER A 346 11.74 -12.41 14.88
N GLN A 347 10.80 -11.56 15.29
CA GLN A 347 10.31 -11.52 16.68
C GLN A 347 9.62 -12.84 17.07
N PHE A 348 9.11 -13.58 16.08
CA PHE A 348 8.37 -14.83 16.26
C PHE A 348 9.09 -16.02 15.58
N PRO A 349 10.25 -16.48 16.09
CA PRO A 349 11.03 -17.56 15.46
C PRO A 349 10.23 -18.87 15.31
N ASN A 350 9.31 -19.13 16.24
CA ASN A 350 8.46 -20.32 16.25
C ASN A 350 7.31 -20.28 15.22
N ALA A 351 7.19 -19.21 14.43
CA ALA A 351 6.24 -19.12 13.33
C ALA A 351 6.68 -19.94 12.11
N TYR A 352 7.98 -20.27 12.01
CA TYR A 352 8.59 -20.93 10.83
C TYR A 352 8.23 -20.18 9.55
N GLU A 353 8.38 -18.86 9.62
CA GLU A 353 7.91 -17.94 8.60
C GLU A 353 8.87 -17.91 7.42
N VAL A 354 8.32 -18.10 6.22
CA VAL A 354 9.02 -17.83 4.96
C VAL A 354 8.37 -16.62 4.32
N LEU A 355 9.18 -15.58 4.12
CA LEU A 355 8.73 -14.30 3.61
C LEU A 355 9.13 -14.14 2.14
N PHE A 356 8.18 -13.78 1.29
CA PHE A 356 8.43 -13.47 -0.12
C PHE A 356 8.37 -11.96 -0.36
N MET A 357 9.27 -11.45 -1.21
CA MET A 357 9.30 -10.04 -1.61
C MET A 357 8.02 -9.60 -2.34
N PRO A 358 7.63 -8.32 -2.27
CA PRO A 358 6.60 -7.73 -3.12
C PRO A 358 6.91 -7.95 -4.61
N GLY A 359 5.87 -8.28 -5.37
CA GLY A 359 6.00 -8.65 -6.77
C GLY A 359 6.50 -10.08 -6.99
N SER A 360 6.39 -10.97 -6.00
CA SER A 360 6.66 -12.39 -6.22
C SER A 360 5.58 -13.00 -7.11
N ILE A 361 6.00 -13.81 -8.07
CA ILE A 361 5.14 -14.36 -9.12
C ILE A 361 4.94 -15.84 -8.83
N PHE A 362 3.70 -16.28 -8.93
CA PHE A 362 3.28 -17.65 -8.71
C PHE A 362 2.47 -18.12 -9.91
N ARG A 363 2.51 -19.41 -10.21
CA ARG A 363 1.62 -20.03 -11.19
C ARG A 363 0.53 -20.80 -10.46
N LEU A 364 -0.71 -20.67 -10.93
CA LEU A 364 -1.81 -21.50 -10.47
C LEU A 364 -1.79 -22.82 -11.26
N ASN A 365 -1.34 -23.91 -10.63
CA ASN A 365 -1.16 -25.26 -11.20
C ASN A 365 0.05 -25.45 -12.15
N ASP A 366 0.42 -26.72 -12.32
CA ASP A 366 1.74 -27.20 -12.76
C ASP A 366 1.79 -27.52 -14.28
N ASP A 367 1.31 -26.60 -15.12
CA ASP A 367 1.51 -26.72 -16.58
C ASP A 367 2.72 -25.87 -17.01
N GLU A 368 3.70 -26.52 -17.64
CA GLU A 368 4.94 -25.92 -18.14
C GLU A 368 4.66 -25.02 -19.35
N HIS A 369 4.40 -23.74 -19.09
CA HIS A 369 4.55 -22.69 -20.10
C HIS A 369 5.71 -21.74 -19.77
N ASP A 370 6.21 -21.06 -20.79
CA ASP A 370 7.48 -20.33 -20.77
C ASP A 370 7.37 -19.00 -19.99
N LEU A 371 7.51 -19.08 -18.66
CA LEU A 371 7.59 -17.94 -17.73
C LEU A 371 8.89 -17.13 -17.94
N LYS A 372 9.89 -17.74 -18.58
CA LYS A 372 11.25 -17.21 -18.69
C LYS A 372 11.31 -16.01 -19.64
N GLY A 373 10.62 -16.08 -20.78
CA GLY A 373 10.56 -14.99 -21.75
C GLY A 373 9.97 -13.69 -21.19
N VAL A 374 8.87 -13.80 -20.42
CA VAL A 374 8.22 -12.67 -19.74
C VAL A 374 9.16 -11.97 -18.78
N LEU A 375 9.91 -12.73 -17.98
CA LEU A 375 10.82 -12.19 -16.97
C LEU A 375 12.09 -11.59 -17.58
N ASP A 376 12.59 -12.19 -18.65
CA ASP A 376 13.78 -11.70 -19.35
C ASP A 376 13.50 -10.39 -20.10
N ASP A 377 12.30 -10.21 -20.65
CA ASP A 377 11.86 -8.94 -21.23
C ASP A 377 11.76 -7.83 -20.17
N MET A 378 11.27 -8.15 -18.97
CA MET A 378 11.23 -7.20 -17.85
C MET A 378 12.63 -6.78 -17.39
N LYS A 379 13.60 -7.70 -17.37
CA LYS A 379 15.01 -7.39 -17.04
C LYS A 379 15.63 -6.39 -18.04
N LYS A 380 15.33 -6.52 -19.33
CA LYS A 380 15.87 -5.63 -20.37
C LYS A 380 15.34 -4.19 -20.24
N GLN A 381 14.12 -4.01 -19.74
CA GLN A 381 13.51 -2.68 -19.61
C GLN A 381 13.98 -1.88 -18.38
N ASN A 382 14.41 -2.55 -17.30
CA ASN A 382 14.71 -1.88 -16.03
C ASN A 382 16.15 -1.34 -15.88
N GLY A 383 17.04 -1.59 -16.84
CA GLY A 383 18.45 -1.21 -16.75
C GLY A 383 19.21 -1.93 -15.63
N ILE A 384 20.54 -1.75 -15.61
CA ILE A 384 21.43 -2.32 -14.58
C ILE A 384 22.10 -1.15 -13.87
N GLY A 385 22.07 -1.13 -12.53
CA GLY A 385 22.76 -0.14 -11.70
C GLY A 385 21.83 0.76 -10.87
N GLU A 386 22.44 1.73 -10.17
CA GLU A 386 21.73 2.70 -9.35
C GLU A 386 20.68 3.49 -10.16
N THR A 387 19.54 3.75 -9.54
CA THR A 387 18.45 4.52 -10.15
C THR A 387 18.44 5.93 -9.61
N SER A 388 17.57 6.79 -10.16
CA SER A 388 17.49 8.21 -9.80
C SER A 388 16.05 8.67 -9.60
N LEU A 389 15.86 9.79 -8.90
CA LEU A 389 14.56 10.47 -8.80
C LEU A 389 13.99 10.80 -10.18
N TRP A 390 14.85 11.04 -11.17
CA TRP A 390 14.45 11.20 -12.57
C TRP A 390 13.73 9.96 -13.09
N THR A 391 14.32 8.79 -12.88
CA THR A 391 13.75 7.51 -13.33
C THR A 391 12.40 7.27 -12.66
N LEU A 392 12.30 7.57 -11.36
CA LEU A 392 11.04 7.48 -10.62
C LEU A 392 9.99 8.47 -11.12
N GLY A 393 10.39 9.70 -11.47
CA GLY A 393 9.53 10.70 -12.10
C GLY A 393 9.00 10.24 -13.45
N LYS A 394 9.86 9.67 -14.31
CA LYS A 394 9.46 9.09 -15.61
C LYS A 394 8.50 7.91 -15.45
N LEU A 395 8.75 7.01 -14.50
CA LEU A 395 7.84 5.91 -14.20
C LEU A 395 6.49 6.42 -13.71
N SER A 396 6.49 7.38 -12.78
CA SER A 396 5.25 8.00 -12.27
C SER A 396 4.47 8.71 -13.39
N TRP A 397 5.18 9.36 -14.30
CA TRP A 397 4.60 9.98 -15.49
C TRP A 397 3.97 8.94 -16.43
N ALA A 398 4.70 7.86 -16.74
CA ALA A 398 4.17 6.76 -17.57
C ALA A 398 2.93 6.10 -16.95
N MET A 399 2.81 6.09 -15.63
CA MET A 399 1.63 5.63 -14.89
C MET A 399 0.46 6.63 -14.89
N GLY A 400 0.61 7.80 -15.52
CA GLY A 400 -0.39 8.89 -15.51
C GLY A 400 -0.45 9.67 -14.19
N LYS A 401 0.45 9.41 -13.23
CA LYS A 401 0.50 10.10 -11.93
C LYS A 401 1.27 11.42 -12.06
N LEU A 402 0.72 12.36 -12.83
CA LEU A 402 1.42 13.59 -13.26
C LEU A 402 1.90 14.44 -12.07
N LYS A 403 1.05 14.67 -11.06
CA LYS A 403 1.41 15.43 -9.86
C LYS A 403 2.58 14.80 -9.09
N LEU A 404 2.62 13.46 -9.03
CA LEU A 404 3.69 12.74 -8.35
C LEU A 404 5.00 12.80 -9.16
N ALA A 405 4.92 12.72 -10.48
CA ALA A 405 6.08 12.92 -11.35
C ALA A 405 6.68 14.33 -11.17
N GLU A 406 5.81 15.35 -11.09
CA GLU A 406 6.20 16.75 -10.86
C GLU A 406 6.90 16.89 -9.51
N HIS A 407 6.35 16.26 -8.46
CA HIS A 407 6.96 16.23 -7.14
C HIS A 407 8.39 15.67 -7.17
N TYR A 408 8.62 14.52 -7.81
CA TYR A 408 9.95 13.94 -7.89
C TYR A 408 10.93 14.74 -8.74
N TYR A 409 10.47 15.37 -9.83
CA TYR A 409 11.31 16.27 -10.62
C TYR A 409 11.67 17.54 -9.87
N ASN A 410 10.74 18.14 -9.11
CA ASN A 410 11.03 19.28 -8.26
C ASN A 410 11.99 18.92 -7.12
N ARG A 411 11.84 17.73 -6.51
CA ARG A 411 12.78 17.23 -5.51
C ARG A 411 14.18 17.04 -6.12
N LEU A 412 14.26 16.42 -7.29
CA LEU A 412 15.52 16.28 -8.02
C LEU A 412 16.14 17.64 -8.34
N LEU A 413 15.34 18.62 -8.75
CA LEU A 413 15.80 19.98 -9.03
C LEU A 413 16.45 20.64 -7.81
N GLN A 414 15.90 20.41 -6.61
CA GLN A 414 16.48 20.92 -5.35
C GLN A 414 17.78 20.21 -4.95
N GLU A 415 17.91 18.93 -5.30
CA GLU A 415 19.12 18.14 -5.01
C GLU A 415 20.22 18.31 -6.07
N THR A 416 19.91 18.92 -7.22
CA THR A 416 20.83 19.08 -8.35
C THR A 416 21.58 20.42 -8.27
N SER A 417 22.89 20.40 -8.52
CA SER A 417 23.72 21.63 -8.55
C SER A 417 23.26 22.59 -9.65
N PRO A 418 23.24 23.92 -9.43
CA PRO A 418 22.85 24.89 -10.45
C PRO A 418 23.62 24.81 -11.78
N ASP A 419 24.85 24.30 -11.75
CA ASP A 419 25.72 24.16 -12.92
C ASP A 419 25.64 22.78 -13.59
N ASP A 420 24.75 21.89 -13.12
CA ASP A 420 24.66 20.53 -13.63
C ASP A 420 24.04 20.49 -15.05
N PRO A 421 24.73 19.90 -16.05
CA PRO A 421 24.23 19.82 -17.42
C PRO A 421 22.87 19.11 -17.57
N SER A 422 22.52 18.24 -16.62
CA SER A 422 21.25 17.50 -16.62
C SER A 422 20.04 18.41 -16.36
N LEU A 423 20.22 19.58 -15.74
CA LEU A 423 19.14 20.54 -15.49
C LEU A 423 18.39 20.94 -16.77
N ARG A 424 19.11 21.03 -17.89
CA ARG A 424 18.50 21.29 -19.20
C ARG A 424 17.43 20.25 -19.54
N SER A 425 17.75 18.97 -19.35
CA SER A 425 16.78 17.91 -19.63
C SER A 425 15.63 17.92 -18.60
N LEU A 426 15.89 18.39 -17.37
CA LEU A 426 14.94 18.37 -16.26
C LEU A 426 13.88 19.46 -16.45
N TYR A 427 14.30 20.65 -16.85
CA TYR A 427 13.38 21.73 -17.23
C TYR A 427 12.53 21.38 -18.45
N ALA A 428 13.11 20.66 -19.42
CA ALA A 428 12.34 20.18 -20.57
C ALA A 428 11.26 19.17 -20.14
N ASP A 429 11.59 18.21 -19.26
CA ASP A 429 10.65 17.24 -18.72
C ASP A 429 9.57 17.93 -17.85
N LEU A 430 9.93 18.85 -16.96
CA LEU A 430 9.02 19.65 -16.13
C LEU A 430 8.06 20.50 -16.97
N SER A 431 8.55 21.14 -18.03
CA SER A 431 7.68 21.93 -18.91
C SER A 431 6.67 21.05 -19.62
N LYS A 432 7.12 19.95 -20.23
CA LYS A 432 6.22 19.05 -20.94
C LYS A 432 5.19 18.44 -19.99
N LEU A 433 5.59 18.15 -18.75
CA LEU A 433 4.67 17.68 -17.71
C LEU A 433 3.63 18.75 -17.34
N ALA A 434 4.04 19.99 -17.10
CA ALA A 434 3.14 21.10 -16.79
C ALA A 434 2.13 21.36 -17.93
N SER A 435 2.60 21.30 -19.19
CA SER A 435 1.73 21.39 -20.37
C SER A 435 0.68 20.27 -20.41
N GLN A 436 1.06 19.04 -20.03
CA GLN A 436 0.11 17.93 -19.95
C GLN A 436 -0.87 18.03 -18.78
N GLN A 437 -0.50 18.72 -17.70
CA GLN A 437 -1.40 19.07 -16.60
C GLN A 437 -2.28 20.29 -16.91
N SER A 438 -2.17 20.88 -18.12
CA SER A 438 -2.83 22.12 -18.53
C SER A 438 -2.40 23.36 -17.72
N ASP A 439 -1.27 23.30 -17.02
CA ASP A 439 -0.65 24.45 -16.34
C ASP A 439 0.34 25.13 -17.30
N PHE A 440 -0.21 25.90 -18.24
CA PHE A 440 0.57 26.54 -19.29
C PHE A 440 1.51 27.61 -18.75
N GLU A 441 1.14 28.30 -17.66
CA GLU A 441 2.00 29.29 -17.02
C GLU A 441 3.27 28.65 -16.45
N LYS A 442 3.14 27.55 -15.68
CA LYS A 442 4.31 26.80 -15.23
C LYS A 442 5.12 26.24 -16.40
N SER A 443 4.45 25.75 -17.44
CA SER A 443 5.13 25.25 -18.63
C SER A 443 6.00 26.32 -19.31
N ILE A 444 5.51 27.56 -19.41
CA ILE A 444 6.26 28.69 -19.97
C ILE A 444 7.46 29.02 -19.07
N ARG A 445 7.26 29.12 -17.75
CA ARG A 445 8.36 29.40 -16.80
C ARG A 445 9.50 28.38 -16.90
N TRP A 446 9.16 27.09 -17.04
CA TRP A 446 10.17 26.04 -17.23
C TRP A 446 10.86 26.13 -18.61
N HIS A 447 10.14 26.53 -19.66
CA HIS A 447 10.75 26.83 -20.96
C HIS A 447 11.72 28.02 -20.90
N GLU A 448 11.38 29.09 -20.17
CA GLU A 448 12.26 30.25 -20.00
C GLU A 448 13.56 29.83 -19.32
N LYS A 449 13.49 29.05 -18.23
CA LYS A 449 14.66 28.47 -17.56
C LYS A 449 15.51 27.60 -18.49
N LEU A 450 14.85 26.83 -19.36
CA LEU A 450 15.52 26.03 -20.38
C LEU A 450 16.27 26.89 -21.41
N LEU A 451 15.74 28.07 -21.75
CA LEU A 451 16.35 29.01 -22.69
C LEU A 451 17.53 29.76 -22.06
N GLU A 452 17.42 30.19 -20.81
CA GLU A 452 18.51 30.84 -20.06
C GLU A 452 19.81 30.00 -20.10
N ILE A 453 19.71 28.68 -19.90
CA ILE A 453 20.86 27.76 -19.98
C ILE A 453 21.41 27.64 -21.42
N LYS A 454 20.53 27.68 -22.44
CA LYS A 454 20.97 27.60 -23.84
C LYS A 454 21.69 28.87 -24.29
N GLU A 455 21.32 30.04 -23.76
CA GLU A 455 21.94 31.33 -24.07
C GLU A 455 23.30 31.51 -23.38
N GLN A 456 23.53 30.85 -22.25
CA GLN A 456 24.81 30.85 -21.54
C GLN A 456 25.85 29.84 -22.10
N ALA A 457 25.43 28.93 -23.00
CA ALA A 457 26.35 28.01 -23.67
C ALA A 457 27.01 28.69 -24.88
N PRO A 458 28.35 28.60 -25.07
CA PRO A 458 29.03 29.30 -26.17
C PRO A 458 28.48 28.87 -27.53
N GLU A 459 28.15 29.88 -28.35
CA GLU A 459 27.45 29.74 -29.61
C GLU A 459 28.17 28.80 -30.58
N SER A 460 27.53 27.67 -30.90
CA SER A 460 27.68 27.07 -32.23
C SER A 460 26.33 26.63 -32.77
N ASN A 461 26.01 27.19 -33.94
CA ASN A 461 24.88 26.96 -34.83
C ASN A 461 23.54 27.65 -34.55
N SER A 462 23.42 28.82 -35.20
CA SER A 462 22.31 29.75 -35.41
C SER A 462 21.03 29.18 -36.08
N ASN A 463 20.80 27.86 -36.11
CA ASN A 463 19.60 27.27 -36.73
C ASN A 463 18.49 26.84 -35.75
N LYS A 464 18.65 27.04 -34.43
CA LYS A 464 17.68 26.56 -33.42
C LYS A 464 16.64 27.60 -32.96
N LYS A 465 16.73 28.87 -33.40
CA LYS A 465 15.70 29.88 -33.12
C LYS A 465 14.36 29.56 -33.81
N GLY A 466 14.39 28.94 -34.99
CA GLY A 466 13.19 28.62 -35.78
C GLY A 466 12.29 27.53 -35.19
N GLU A 467 12.85 26.48 -34.58
CA GLU A 467 12.07 25.42 -33.90
C GLU A 467 11.40 25.94 -32.60
N THR A 468 12.02 26.94 -31.98
CA THR A 468 11.59 27.52 -30.69
C THR A 468 10.31 28.34 -30.86
N VAL A 469 10.24 29.18 -31.89
CA VAL A 469 9.01 29.92 -32.24
C VAL A 469 7.90 28.95 -32.67
N ARG A 470 8.26 27.88 -33.39
CA ARG A 470 7.27 26.90 -33.87
C ARG A 470 6.60 26.12 -32.73
N THR A 471 7.33 25.80 -31.66
CA THR A 471 6.80 25.07 -30.50
C THR A 471 5.92 25.98 -29.61
N ILE A 472 6.34 27.23 -29.41
CA ILE A 472 5.53 28.23 -28.69
C ILE A 472 4.25 28.55 -29.47
N CYS A 473 4.32 28.75 -30.80
CA CYS A 473 3.13 28.96 -31.62
C CYS A 473 2.16 27.76 -31.59
N MET A 474 2.66 26.52 -31.50
CA MET A 474 1.80 25.34 -31.35
C MET A 474 1.11 25.25 -29.98
N LEU A 475 1.68 25.86 -28.93
CA LEU A 475 1.05 25.96 -27.60
C LEU A 475 -0.05 27.03 -27.54
N TYR A 476 0.00 28.05 -28.40
CA TYR A 476 -1.01 29.12 -28.49
C TYR A 476 -2.13 28.86 -29.52
N GLN A 477 -2.12 27.73 -30.23
CA GLN A 477 -3.13 27.38 -31.26
C GLN A 477 -4.12 26.27 -30.84
N ARG A 478 -4.20 25.93 -29.56
CA ARG A 478 -5.25 25.10 -28.95
C ARG A 478 -5.89 25.86 -27.81
#